data_AF-A0A3C1EL12-F1
#
_entry.id   AF-A0A3C1EL12-F1
#
_cell.length_a   1.000
_cell.length_b   1.000
_cell.length_c   1.000
_cell.angle_alpha   90.00
_cell.angle_beta   90.00
_cell.angle_gamma   90.00
#
_symmetry.space_group_name_H-M   'P 1'
#
loop_
_entity.id
_entity.type
_entity.pdbx_description
1 polymer ?
#
loop_
_entity_poly.entity_id
_entity_poly.type
_entity_poly.pdbx_seq_one_letter_code
_entity_poly.pdbx_strand_id
1 'polypeptide(L)'
;MPSPPEIDPTPQLVVIARLSEYCQYRGAILRYEADPWDYMLRKLKETEEPLIALKENLLAVTRERLFMELKAGGLGEERCADYKMIFERLLCAGDFVDVAFNLYPGVSSQAETLTRVLSQVKPVHSFVEERKPENQRSPAWQKLVAELYRRLGLDRLGQILERKPPTLLRKAMVLRRVRRNVAEYCTVVHIPTDPKDTFTPFILPRLEALIAANLRFLKKYR
;
A
#
# COMPACT_ATOMS: atom_id res chain seq x y z
N MET A 1 7.99 9.51 -31.71
CA MET A 1 7.07 8.75 -30.82
C MET A 1 6.95 9.53 -29.52
N PRO A 2 5.78 9.63 -28.89
CA PRO A 2 5.67 10.25 -27.57
C PRO A 2 6.48 9.44 -26.55
N SER A 3 7.13 10.12 -25.61
CA SER A 3 7.82 9.48 -24.49
C SER A 3 6.85 8.59 -23.71
N PRO A 4 7.29 7.42 -23.22
CA PRO A 4 6.43 6.57 -22.40
C PRO A 4 5.98 7.35 -21.15
N PRO A 5 4.73 7.18 -20.69
CA PRO A 5 4.27 7.82 -19.48
C PRO A 5 5.11 7.34 -18.29
N GLU A 6 5.54 8.29 -17.46
CA GLU A 6 6.37 8.06 -16.29
C GLU A 6 5.57 8.28 -15.00
N ILE A 7 5.93 7.53 -13.96
CA ILE A 7 5.31 7.65 -12.65
C ILE A 7 5.90 8.87 -11.95
N ASP A 8 5.04 9.75 -11.40
CA ASP A 8 5.52 10.85 -10.55
C ASP A 8 6.18 10.27 -9.29
N PRO A 9 7.48 10.48 -9.06
CA PRO A 9 8.17 9.92 -7.91
C PRO A 9 7.77 10.62 -6.60
N THR A 10 7.15 11.81 -6.65
CA THR A 10 6.91 12.66 -5.47
C THR A 10 6.09 11.95 -4.37
N PRO A 11 4.93 11.33 -4.65
CA PRO A 11 4.15 10.66 -3.62
C PRO A 11 4.91 9.49 -2.99
N GLN A 12 5.66 8.72 -3.80
CA GLN A 12 6.50 7.64 -3.32
C GLN A 12 7.58 8.15 -2.35
N LEU A 13 8.27 9.24 -2.68
CA LEU A 13 9.30 9.82 -1.81
C LEU A 13 8.73 10.20 -0.45
N VAL A 14 7.51 10.75 -0.43
CA VAL A 14 6.82 11.06 0.83
C VAL A 14 6.53 9.80 1.62
N VAL A 15 6.02 8.73 0.99
CA VAL A 15 5.76 7.44 1.66
C VAL A 15 7.04 6.87 2.28
N ILE A 16 8.14 6.84 1.52
CA ILE A 16 9.44 6.33 1.98
C ILE A 16 9.94 7.17 3.16
N ALA A 17 9.87 8.50 3.05
CA ALA A 17 10.29 9.40 4.12
C ALA A 17 9.49 9.18 5.41
N ARG A 18 8.16 9.08 5.33
CA ARG A 18 7.29 8.88 6.51
C ARG A 18 7.47 7.50 7.15
N LEU A 19 7.64 6.44 6.35
CA LEU A 19 7.95 5.11 6.88
C LEU A 19 9.35 5.06 7.51
N SER A 20 10.32 5.76 6.93
CA SER A 20 11.66 5.90 7.50
C SER A 20 11.61 6.65 8.84
N GLU A 21 10.93 7.79 8.91
CA GLU A 21 10.69 8.55 10.15
C GLU A 21 9.99 7.69 11.21
N TYR A 22 8.96 6.94 10.82
CA TYR A 22 8.30 5.98 11.70
C TYR A 22 9.27 4.95 12.30
N CYS A 23 10.17 4.40 11.49
CA CYS A 23 11.17 3.43 11.95
C CYS A 23 12.29 4.08 12.78
N GLN A 24 12.59 5.36 12.53
CA GLN A 24 13.73 6.08 13.06
C GLN A 24 13.35 7.14 14.09
N TYR A 25 12.68 6.74 15.18
CA TYR A 25 12.54 7.60 16.36
C TYR A 25 13.88 7.69 17.11
N ARG A 26 14.70 8.71 16.78
CA ARG A 26 16.07 8.95 17.25
C ARG A 26 16.18 10.15 18.19
N GLY A 27 17.36 10.34 18.80
CA GLY A 27 17.62 11.40 19.78
C GLY A 27 17.38 12.84 19.30
N ALA A 28 17.49 13.12 18.00
CA ALA A 28 17.15 14.44 17.47
C ALA A 28 15.64 14.74 17.55
N ILE A 29 14.78 13.70 17.41
CA ILE A 29 13.33 13.81 17.50
C ILE A 29 12.89 14.00 18.96
N LEU A 30 13.58 13.36 19.90
CA LEU A 30 13.35 13.54 21.35
C LEU A 30 13.47 15.00 21.82
N ARG A 31 14.14 15.87 21.05
CA ARG A 31 14.30 17.30 21.39
C ARG A 31 13.02 18.11 21.23
N TYR A 32 12.08 17.65 20.42
CA TYR A 32 10.84 18.39 20.11
C TYR A 32 9.58 17.53 20.14
N GLU A 33 9.71 16.23 20.33
CA GLU A 33 8.59 15.29 20.42
C GLU A 33 8.80 14.37 21.63
N ALA A 34 7.93 14.53 22.64
CA ALA A 34 8.02 13.79 23.89
C ALA A 34 7.30 12.44 23.83
N ASP A 35 6.30 12.28 22.97
CA ASP A 35 5.52 11.05 22.88
C ASP A 35 5.87 10.24 21.62
N PRO A 36 6.67 9.16 21.74
CA PRO A 36 6.97 8.27 20.62
C PRO A 36 5.72 7.61 20.04
N TRP A 37 4.65 7.46 20.82
CA TRP A 37 3.42 6.81 20.38
C TRP A 37 2.67 7.67 19.36
N ASP A 38 2.39 8.91 19.75
CA ASP A 38 1.69 9.89 18.92
C ASP A 38 2.50 10.26 17.68
N TYR A 39 3.82 10.37 17.82
CA TYR A 39 4.72 10.54 16.68
C TYR A 39 4.55 9.42 15.65
N MET A 40 4.68 8.17 16.09
CA MET A 40 4.56 7.01 15.21
C MET A 40 3.19 6.93 14.54
N LEU A 41 2.12 7.17 15.31
CA LEU A 41 0.75 7.15 14.79
C LEU A 41 0.52 8.24 13.73
N ARG A 42 1.04 9.45 13.97
CA ARG A 42 0.97 10.57 13.05
C ARG A 42 1.74 10.29 11.75
N LYS A 43 2.96 9.76 11.84
CA LYS A 43 3.76 9.41 10.65
C LYS A 43 3.12 8.35 9.77
N LEU A 44 2.45 7.36 10.36
CA LEU A 44 1.67 6.39 9.58
C LEU A 44 0.46 7.04 8.90
N LYS A 45 -0.27 7.94 9.57
CA LYS A 45 -1.40 8.65 8.94
C LYS A 45 -0.95 9.55 7.78
N GLU A 46 0.20 10.20 7.91
CA GLU A 46 0.79 11.04 6.86
C GLU A 46 1.15 10.26 5.57
N THR A 47 1.08 8.92 5.56
CA THR A 47 1.30 8.09 4.35
C THR A 47 0.05 7.85 3.51
N GLU A 48 -1.14 8.10 4.05
CA GLU A 48 -2.40 7.71 3.41
C GLU A 48 -2.63 8.44 2.07
N GLU A 49 -2.60 9.77 2.08
CA GLU A 49 -2.82 10.59 0.87
C GLU A 49 -1.74 10.33 -0.20
N PRO A 50 -0.43 10.28 0.13
CA PRO A 50 0.59 9.90 -0.86
C PRO A 50 0.40 8.51 -1.47
N LEU A 51 -0.08 7.52 -0.70
CA LEU A 51 -0.37 6.18 -1.24
C LEU A 51 -1.57 6.19 -2.18
N ILE A 52 -2.59 6.99 -1.88
CA ILE A 52 -3.74 7.20 -2.76
C ILE A 52 -3.26 7.79 -4.09
N ALA A 53 -2.54 8.92 -4.04
CA ALA A 53 -2.01 9.60 -5.22
C ALA A 53 -1.08 8.70 -6.05
N LEU A 54 -0.24 7.89 -5.39
CA LEU A 54 0.64 6.94 -6.06
C LEU A 54 -0.14 5.86 -6.82
N LYS A 55 -1.23 5.32 -6.25
CA LYS A 55 -2.07 4.33 -6.92
C LYS A 55 -2.86 4.93 -8.09
N GLU A 56 -3.32 6.16 -7.94
CA GLU A 56 -3.97 6.92 -9.02
C GLU A 56 -3.01 7.15 -10.18
N ASN A 57 -1.78 7.60 -9.89
CA ASN A 57 -0.75 7.80 -10.90
C ASN A 57 -0.39 6.48 -11.60
N LEU A 58 -0.13 5.41 -10.84
CA LEU A 58 0.15 4.08 -11.40
C LEU A 58 -0.96 3.58 -12.32
N LEU A 59 -2.22 3.79 -11.93
CA LEU A 59 -3.36 3.40 -12.76
C LEU A 59 -3.43 4.24 -14.04
N ALA A 60 -3.21 5.55 -13.96
CA ALA A 60 -3.18 6.44 -15.12
C ALA A 60 -2.07 6.05 -16.11
N VAL A 61 -0.83 5.88 -15.63
CA VAL A 61 0.32 5.45 -16.43
C VAL A 61 0.07 4.08 -17.08
N THR A 62 -0.50 3.13 -16.32
CA THR A 62 -0.83 1.78 -16.83
C THR A 62 -1.86 1.86 -17.95
N ARG A 63 -2.90 2.69 -17.79
CA ARG A 63 -3.93 2.91 -18.83
C ARG A 63 -3.35 3.53 -20.08
N GLU A 64 -2.56 4.59 -19.94
CA GLU A 64 -1.96 5.27 -21.08
C GLU A 64 -1.04 4.33 -21.86
N ARG A 65 -0.20 3.56 -21.16
CA ARG A 65 0.66 2.55 -21.81
C ARG A 65 -0.16 1.50 -22.53
N LEU A 66 -1.21 0.99 -21.90
CA LEU A 66 -2.12 0.02 -22.52
C LEU A 66 -2.73 0.57 -23.81
N PHE A 67 -3.25 1.79 -23.79
CA PHE A 67 -3.84 2.40 -24.99
C PHE A 67 -2.82 2.70 -26.08
N MET A 68 -1.58 3.05 -25.72
CA MET A 68 -0.49 3.19 -26.69
C MET A 68 -0.18 1.86 -27.38
N GLU A 69 -0.07 0.76 -26.61
CA GLU A 69 0.19 -0.57 -27.17
C GLU A 69 -0.97 -1.08 -28.03
N LEU A 70 -2.21 -0.86 -27.60
CA LEU A 70 -3.38 -1.19 -28.40
C LEU A 70 -3.40 -0.46 -29.74
N LYS A 71 -3.06 0.84 -29.77
CA LYS A 71 -2.97 1.64 -31.00
C LYS A 71 -1.83 1.20 -31.93
N ALA A 72 -0.76 0.63 -31.37
CA ALA A 72 0.45 0.26 -32.12
C ALA A 72 0.36 -1.08 -32.87
N GLY A 73 -0.71 -1.86 -32.69
CA GLY A 73 -0.88 -3.16 -33.38
C GLY A 73 -1.59 -4.25 -32.56
N GLY A 74 -2.16 -3.91 -31.41
CA GLY A 74 -2.82 -4.86 -30.51
C GLY A 74 -1.87 -5.50 -29.51
N LEU A 75 -2.44 -6.21 -28.54
CA LEU A 75 -1.69 -6.89 -27.46
C LEU A 75 -1.63 -8.38 -27.72
N GLY A 76 -0.44 -8.97 -27.57
CA GLY A 76 -0.28 -10.41 -27.47
C GLY A 76 -0.86 -10.98 -26.16
N GLU A 77 -1.04 -12.30 -26.10
CA GLU A 77 -1.59 -12.99 -24.92
C GLU A 77 -0.78 -12.73 -23.65
N GLU A 78 0.55 -12.75 -23.75
CA GLU A 78 1.47 -12.49 -22.63
C GLU A 78 1.27 -11.08 -22.06
N ARG A 79 1.20 -10.06 -22.93
CA ARG A 79 0.96 -8.67 -22.52
C ARG A 79 -0.41 -8.51 -21.87
N CYS A 80 -1.44 -9.17 -22.42
CA CYS A 80 -2.76 -9.19 -21.80
C CYS A 80 -2.71 -9.80 -20.39
N ALA A 81 -1.95 -10.88 -20.17
CA ALA A 81 -1.76 -11.47 -18.85
C ALA A 81 -1.05 -10.50 -17.89
N ASP A 82 0.01 -9.82 -18.33
CA ASP A 82 0.73 -8.82 -17.53
C ASP A 82 -0.21 -7.71 -17.03
N TYR A 83 -1.00 -7.14 -17.95
CA TYR A 83 -1.96 -6.08 -17.62
C TYR A 83 -3.03 -6.59 -16.66
N LYS A 84 -3.55 -7.81 -16.84
CA LYS A 84 -4.50 -8.42 -15.90
C LYS A 84 -3.88 -8.52 -14.50
N MET A 85 -2.64 -8.98 -14.38
CA MET A 85 -1.95 -9.06 -13.08
C MET A 85 -1.80 -7.69 -12.41
N ILE A 86 -1.51 -6.64 -13.18
CA ILE A 86 -1.41 -5.27 -12.65
C ILE A 86 -2.78 -4.76 -12.18
N PHE A 87 -3.81 -4.88 -13.03
CA PHE A 87 -5.16 -4.40 -12.72
C PHE A 87 -5.80 -5.16 -11.55
N GLU A 88 -5.54 -6.46 -11.39
CA GLU A 88 -6.01 -7.24 -10.24
C GLU A 88 -5.55 -6.63 -8.90
N ARG A 89 -4.40 -5.92 -8.88
CA ARG A 89 -3.84 -5.31 -7.67
C ARG A 89 -4.23 -3.86 -7.47
N LEU A 90 -4.61 -3.17 -8.55
CA LEU A 90 -5.00 -1.77 -8.51
C LEU A 90 -6.51 -1.58 -8.36
N LEU A 91 -7.32 -2.50 -8.88
CA LEU A 91 -8.77 -2.35 -9.01
C LEU A 91 -9.56 -3.18 -7.99
N CYS A 92 -10.85 -2.88 -7.86
CA CYS A 92 -11.74 -3.71 -7.07
C CYS A 92 -12.13 -4.97 -7.86
N ALA A 93 -12.61 -6.00 -7.18
CA ALA A 93 -12.94 -7.26 -7.83
C ALA A 93 -13.96 -7.09 -8.98
N GLY A 94 -14.95 -6.20 -8.83
CA GLY A 94 -15.93 -5.90 -9.88
C GLY A 94 -15.27 -5.23 -11.09
N ASP A 95 -14.63 -4.07 -10.86
CA ASP A 95 -13.93 -3.32 -11.91
C ASP A 95 -12.86 -4.17 -12.62
N PHE A 96 -12.16 -5.03 -11.87
CA PHE A 96 -11.18 -5.96 -12.44
C PHE A 96 -11.81 -6.97 -13.38
N VAL A 97 -12.95 -7.57 -13.02
CA VAL A 97 -13.64 -8.54 -13.88
C VAL A 97 -14.05 -7.87 -15.20
N ASP A 98 -14.60 -6.66 -15.13
CA ASP A 98 -14.99 -5.91 -16.32
C ASP A 98 -13.78 -5.58 -17.21
N VAL A 99 -12.66 -5.14 -16.63
CA VAL A 99 -11.42 -4.88 -17.37
C VAL A 99 -10.84 -6.17 -17.95
N ALA A 100 -10.76 -7.24 -17.17
CA ALA A 100 -10.15 -8.51 -17.58
C ALA A 100 -10.96 -9.21 -18.69
N PHE A 101 -12.28 -9.07 -18.68
CA PHE A 101 -13.17 -9.58 -19.72
C PHE A 101 -12.95 -8.85 -21.05
N ASN A 102 -12.84 -7.53 -21.02
CA ASN A 102 -12.64 -6.71 -22.22
C ASN A 102 -11.17 -6.66 -22.70
N LEU A 103 -10.24 -7.16 -21.90
CA LEU A 103 -8.83 -7.34 -22.25
C LEU A 103 -8.61 -8.75 -22.83
N TYR A 104 -9.19 -9.02 -24.01
CA TYR A 104 -9.07 -10.28 -24.74
C TYR A 104 -8.48 -10.05 -26.14
N PRO A 105 -7.51 -10.88 -26.60
CA PRO A 105 -6.97 -10.75 -27.94
C PRO A 105 -8.01 -11.11 -29.00
N GLY A 106 -8.13 -10.26 -30.03
CA GLY A 106 -8.83 -10.61 -31.28
C GLY A 106 -10.22 -10.01 -31.53
N VAL A 107 -10.75 -9.15 -30.65
CA VAL A 107 -12.10 -8.56 -30.84
C VAL A 107 -12.05 -7.03 -30.87
N SER A 108 -12.13 -6.43 -32.05
CA SER A 108 -12.04 -4.97 -32.24
C SER A 108 -13.16 -4.18 -31.53
N SER A 109 -14.35 -4.76 -31.40
CA SER A 109 -15.49 -4.14 -30.69
C SER A 109 -15.29 -4.03 -29.17
N GLN A 110 -14.30 -4.71 -28.61
CA GLN A 110 -13.98 -4.64 -27.18
C GLN A 110 -13.05 -3.48 -26.84
N ALA A 111 -12.33 -2.89 -27.80
CA ALA A 111 -11.38 -1.79 -27.53
C ALA A 111 -12.08 -0.49 -27.08
N GLU A 112 -13.19 -0.12 -27.71
CA GLU A 112 -13.99 1.04 -27.31
C GLU A 112 -14.64 0.83 -25.94
N THR A 113 -15.16 -0.39 -25.71
CA THR A 113 -15.76 -0.78 -24.43
C THR A 113 -14.70 -0.78 -23.32
N LEU A 114 -13.52 -1.34 -23.56
CA LEU A 114 -12.39 -1.32 -22.64
C LEU A 114 -11.97 0.11 -22.31
N THR A 115 -11.91 0.99 -23.31
CA THR A 115 -11.58 2.41 -23.11
C THR A 115 -12.61 3.08 -22.19
N ARG A 116 -13.90 2.83 -22.42
CA ARG A 116 -14.99 3.35 -21.59
C ARG A 116 -14.97 2.79 -20.16
N VAL A 117 -14.72 1.50 -19.99
CA VAL A 117 -14.61 0.88 -18.65
C VAL A 117 -13.42 1.48 -17.92
N LEU A 118 -12.24 1.47 -18.54
CA LEU A 118 -11.02 1.99 -17.92
C LEU A 118 -11.11 3.48 -17.59
N SER A 119 -11.85 4.30 -18.34
CA SER A 119 -11.99 5.72 -17.98
C SER A 119 -12.83 5.97 -16.72
N GLN A 120 -13.68 5.02 -16.33
CA GLN A 120 -14.59 5.14 -15.18
C GLN A 120 -14.06 4.51 -13.90
N VAL A 121 -13.16 3.54 -14.02
CA VAL A 121 -12.61 2.79 -12.88
C VAL A 121 -11.77 3.71 -11.98
N LYS A 122 -11.72 3.40 -10.69
CA LYS A 122 -10.83 4.06 -9.72
C LYS A 122 -9.94 3.03 -9.02
N PRO A 123 -8.74 3.41 -8.57
CA PRO A 123 -7.92 2.50 -7.79
C PRO A 123 -8.62 2.19 -6.47
N VAL A 124 -8.49 0.95 -6.00
CA VAL A 124 -8.91 0.58 -4.65
C VAL A 124 -7.94 1.19 -3.66
N HIS A 125 -8.45 1.76 -2.58
CA HIS A 125 -7.64 2.19 -1.45
C HIS A 125 -8.00 1.36 -0.23
N SER A 126 -7.05 0.57 0.26
CA SER A 126 -7.35 -0.37 1.35
C SER A 126 -7.57 0.33 2.69
N PHE A 127 -7.23 1.62 2.80
CA PHE A 127 -7.60 2.44 3.95
C PHE A 127 -9.11 2.66 4.10
N VAL A 128 -9.89 2.54 3.02
CA VAL A 128 -11.36 2.55 3.10
C VAL A 128 -11.85 1.37 3.94
N GLU A 129 -11.22 0.20 3.81
CA GLU A 129 -11.54 -0.97 4.63
C GLU A 129 -11.26 -0.71 6.11
N GLU A 130 -10.21 0.04 6.46
CA GLU A 130 -9.93 0.38 7.86
C GLU A 130 -10.99 1.29 8.48
N ARG A 131 -11.68 2.12 7.68
CA ARG A 131 -12.77 2.98 8.11
C ARG A 131 -14.09 2.22 8.31
N LYS A 132 -14.26 1.05 7.67
CA LYS A 132 -15.45 0.20 7.82
C LYS A 132 -15.47 -0.51 9.19
N PRO A 133 -16.67 -0.80 9.74
CA PRO A 133 -16.83 -1.74 10.85
C PRO A 133 -16.22 -3.11 10.53
N GLU A 134 -15.67 -3.81 11.53
CA GLU A 134 -14.92 -5.05 11.31
C GLU A 134 -15.71 -6.14 10.57
N ASN A 135 -17.00 -6.28 10.87
CA ASN A 135 -17.91 -7.23 10.20
C ASN A 135 -18.25 -6.87 8.74
N GLN A 136 -17.92 -5.66 8.28
CA GLN A 136 -18.15 -5.19 6.91
C GLN A 136 -16.87 -5.15 6.07
N ARG A 137 -15.72 -5.49 6.66
CA ARG A 137 -14.43 -5.52 5.96
C ARG A 137 -14.30 -6.76 5.09
N SER A 138 -13.69 -6.61 3.93
CA SER A 138 -13.38 -7.75 3.04
C SER A 138 -12.58 -8.85 3.77
N PRO A 139 -12.98 -10.13 3.66
CA PRO A 139 -12.23 -11.24 4.27
C PRO A 139 -10.78 -11.33 3.81
N ALA A 140 -10.51 -10.99 2.54
CA ALA A 140 -9.16 -10.98 1.98
C ALA A 140 -8.29 -9.91 2.66
N TRP A 141 -8.84 -8.71 2.87
CA TRP A 141 -8.17 -7.64 3.61
C TRP A 141 -7.88 -8.03 5.05
N GLN A 142 -8.87 -8.58 5.75
CA GLN A 142 -8.71 -9.04 7.13
C GLN A 142 -7.59 -10.09 7.24
N LYS A 143 -7.56 -11.07 6.33
CA LYS A 143 -6.53 -12.11 6.29
C LYS A 143 -5.14 -11.51 6.07
N LEU A 144 -5.00 -10.56 5.14
CA LEU A 144 -3.72 -9.91 4.85
C LEU A 144 -3.20 -9.09 6.05
N VAL A 145 -4.07 -8.30 6.68
CA VAL A 145 -3.71 -7.51 7.88
C VAL A 145 -3.33 -8.44 9.04
N ALA A 146 -4.10 -9.52 9.26
CA ALA A 146 -3.81 -10.50 10.31
C ALA A 146 -2.51 -11.27 10.07
N GLU A 147 -2.17 -11.57 8.81
CA GLU A 147 -0.87 -12.12 8.45
C GLU A 147 0.26 -11.17 8.84
N LEU A 148 0.16 -9.89 8.47
CA LEU A 148 1.21 -8.91 8.81
C LEU A 148 1.31 -8.67 10.31
N TYR A 149 0.17 -8.62 11.01
CA TYR A 149 0.14 -8.49 12.45
C TYR A 149 0.95 -9.61 13.15
N ARG A 150 0.81 -10.86 12.67
CA ARG A 150 1.57 -12.02 13.14
C ARG A 150 3.04 -11.97 12.71
N ARG A 151 3.33 -11.65 11.45
CA ARG A 151 4.72 -11.56 10.94
C ARG A 151 5.54 -10.53 11.70
N LEU A 152 4.93 -9.42 12.09
CA LEU A 152 5.56 -8.37 12.89
C LEU A 152 5.60 -8.68 14.38
N GLY A 153 5.00 -9.79 14.83
CA GLY A 153 4.92 -10.17 16.23
C GLY A 153 4.13 -9.19 17.12
N LEU A 154 3.19 -8.44 16.54
CA LEU A 154 2.40 -7.43 17.26
C LEU A 154 1.46 -8.06 18.29
N ASP A 155 1.05 -9.31 18.05
CA ASP A 155 0.34 -10.16 19.00
C ASP A 155 1.15 -10.38 20.28
N ARG A 156 2.41 -10.79 20.14
CA ARG A 156 3.31 -11.03 21.29
C ARG A 156 3.64 -9.73 22.02
N LEU A 157 3.84 -8.65 21.27
CA LEU A 157 4.11 -7.33 21.84
C LEU A 157 2.90 -6.77 22.61
N GLY A 158 1.69 -7.01 22.11
CA GLY A 158 0.45 -6.65 22.78
C GLY A 158 0.29 -7.37 24.12
N GLN A 159 0.59 -8.67 24.18
CA GLN A 159 0.57 -9.44 25.43
C GLN A 159 1.49 -8.86 26.51
N ILE A 160 2.64 -8.28 26.14
CA ILE A 160 3.55 -7.62 27.09
C ILE A 160 2.89 -6.39 27.73
N LEU A 161 2.07 -5.66 26.97
CA LEU A 161 1.34 -4.48 27.44
C LEU A 161 0.11 -4.85 28.27
N GLU A 162 -0.55 -5.97 27.98
CA GLU A 162 -1.76 -6.41 28.69
C GLU A 162 -1.49 -7.04 30.06
N ARG A 163 -0.33 -7.70 30.26
CA ARG A 163 -0.02 -8.45 31.49
C ARG A 163 -0.07 -7.63 32.78
N LYS A 164 0.32 -6.36 32.72
CA LYS A 164 0.34 -5.41 33.84
C LYS A 164 0.23 -3.99 33.28
N PRO A 165 -0.32 -3.01 34.04
CA PRO A 165 -0.32 -1.61 33.64
C PRO A 165 1.05 -1.20 33.08
N PRO A 166 1.12 -0.75 31.81
CA PRO A 166 2.40 -0.57 31.15
C PRO A 166 3.09 0.69 31.67
N THR A 167 4.30 0.53 32.22
CA THR A 167 5.16 1.66 32.59
C THR A 167 5.68 2.36 31.33
N LEU A 168 6.10 3.64 31.45
CA LEU A 168 6.70 4.39 30.33
C LEU A 168 7.89 3.64 29.71
N LEU A 169 8.74 3.04 30.53
CA LEU A 169 9.87 2.22 30.08
C LEU A 169 9.40 1.02 29.24
N ARG A 170 8.33 0.33 29.68
CA ARG A 170 7.77 -0.81 28.94
C ARG A 170 7.15 -0.37 27.62
N LYS A 171 6.39 0.73 27.60
CA LYS A 171 5.86 1.31 26.36
C LYS A 171 7.00 1.65 25.38
N ALA A 172 8.06 2.32 25.86
CA ALA A 172 9.21 2.67 25.04
C ALA A 172 9.95 1.44 24.47
N MET A 173 10.12 0.39 25.28
CA MET A 173 10.72 -0.89 24.84
C MET A 173 9.89 -1.54 23.74
N VAL A 174 8.57 -1.64 23.93
CA VAL A 174 7.65 -2.23 22.97
C VAL A 174 7.67 -1.44 21.66
N LEU A 175 7.55 -0.11 21.72
CA LEU A 175 7.60 0.73 20.51
C LEU A 175 8.94 0.62 19.78
N ARG A 176 10.07 0.52 20.50
CA ARG A 176 11.38 0.27 19.88
C ARG A 176 11.38 -1.07 19.13
N ARG A 177 10.78 -2.12 19.69
CA ARG A 177 10.71 -3.43 19.03
C ARG A 177 9.77 -3.41 17.83
N VAL A 178 8.60 -2.74 17.92
CA VAL A 178 7.69 -2.54 16.79
C VAL A 178 8.43 -1.90 15.61
N ARG A 179 9.10 -0.77 15.83
CA ARG A 179 9.87 -0.08 14.78
C ARG A 179 10.92 -0.97 14.13
N ARG A 180 11.64 -1.74 14.93
CA ARG A 180 12.66 -2.67 14.43
C ARG A 180 12.05 -3.78 13.58
N ASN A 181 10.95 -4.38 14.02
CA ASN A 181 10.28 -5.44 13.26
C ASN A 181 9.72 -4.92 11.92
N VAL A 182 9.20 -3.69 11.91
CA VAL A 182 8.74 -3.05 10.67
C VAL A 182 9.93 -2.79 9.74
N ALA A 183 11.03 -2.22 10.24
CA ALA A 183 12.22 -1.99 9.42
C ALA A 183 12.78 -3.29 8.83
N GLU A 184 12.89 -4.35 9.64
CA GLU A 184 13.32 -5.68 9.20
C GLU A 184 12.39 -6.24 8.12
N TYR A 185 11.07 -6.12 8.30
CA TYR A 185 10.10 -6.54 7.29
C TYR A 185 10.24 -5.77 5.98
N CYS A 186 10.37 -4.44 6.05
CA CYS A 186 10.56 -3.58 4.88
C CYS A 186 11.80 -4.01 4.07
N THR A 187 12.90 -4.36 4.75
CA THR A 187 14.10 -4.87 4.09
C THR A 187 13.87 -6.23 3.41
N VAL A 188 13.19 -7.17 4.07
CA VAL A 188 12.94 -8.52 3.54
C VAL A 188 12.07 -8.50 2.28
N VAL A 189 11.08 -7.60 2.22
CA VAL A 189 10.19 -7.48 1.06
C VAL A 189 10.66 -6.44 0.04
N HIS A 190 11.91 -5.96 0.18
CA HIS A 190 12.53 -4.99 -0.70
C HIS A 190 11.64 -3.76 -0.94
N ILE A 191 11.11 -3.17 0.14
CA ILE A 191 10.44 -1.87 0.05
C ILE A 191 11.47 -0.86 -0.47
N PRO A 192 11.16 -0.11 -1.56
CA PRO A 192 11.97 0.98 -2.07
C PRO A 192 12.55 1.85 -0.95
N THR A 193 13.88 2.01 -0.95
CA THR A 193 14.58 2.91 -0.03
C THR A 193 15.33 4.02 -0.76
N ASP A 194 15.64 3.82 -2.04
CA ASP A 194 16.24 4.84 -2.90
C ASP A 194 15.13 5.58 -3.69
N PRO A 195 15.26 6.90 -3.91
CA PRO A 195 14.44 7.66 -4.85
C PRO A 195 14.27 7.04 -6.24
N LYS A 196 15.25 6.25 -6.70
CA LYS A 196 15.26 5.60 -8.01
C LYS A 196 14.50 4.27 -8.05
N ASP A 197 14.26 3.65 -6.90
CA ASP A 197 13.43 2.44 -6.83
C ASP A 197 11.97 2.80 -7.15
N THR A 198 11.08 1.84 -7.40
CA THR A 198 9.66 2.14 -7.61
C THR A 198 8.77 1.15 -6.89
N PHE A 199 7.72 1.64 -6.23
CA PHE A 199 6.69 0.78 -5.67
C PHE A 199 5.95 0.04 -6.78
N THR A 200 6.07 -1.29 -6.77
CA THR A 200 5.31 -2.12 -7.71
C THR A 200 3.86 -2.26 -7.24
N PRO A 201 2.90 -2.50 -8.17
CA PRO A 201 1.52 -2.83 -7.81
C PRO A 201 1.40 -4.02 -6.83
N PHE A 202 2.39 -4.90 -6.78
CA PHE A 202 2.45 -6.05 -5.86
C PHE A 202 2.83 -5.69 -4.42
N ILE A 203 3.63 -4.64 -4.23
CA ILE A 203 4.08 -4.20 -2.90
C ILE A 203 3.02 -3.32 -2.24
N LEU A 204 2.28 -2.52 -3.01
CA LEU A 204 1.34 -1.53 -2.47
C LEU A 204 0.27 -2.10 -1.54
N PRO A 205 -0.46 -3.19 -1.87
CA PRO A 205 -1.43 -3.77 -0.93
C PRO A 205 -0.78 -4.27 0.37
N ARG A 206 0.45 -4.81 0.29
CA ARG A 206 1.20 -5.26 1.47
C ARG A 206 1.65 -4.08 2.33
N LEU A 207 2.02 -2.97 1.70
CA LEU A 207 2.39 -1.76 2.40
C LEU A 207 1.19 -1.10 3.10
N GLU A 208 0.05 -1.01 2.43
CA GLU A 208 -1.20 -0.55 3.03
C GLU A 208 -1.57 -1.43 4.24
N ALA A 209 -1.49 -2.75 4.11
CA ALA A 209 -1.80 -3.68 5.18
C ALA A 209 -0.77 -3.61 6.34
N LEU A 210 0.50 -3.32 6.04
CA LEU A 210 1.56 -3.10 7.02
C LEU A 210 1.24 -1.86 7.87
N ILE A 211 0.87 -0.76 7.21
CA ILE A 211 0.47 0.48 7.86
C ILE A 211 -0.79 0.25 8.71
N ALA A 212 -1.79 -0.45 8.17
CA ALA A 212 -3.02 -0.78 8.88
C ALA A 212 -2.76 -1.62 10.14
N ALA A 213 -1.95 -2.69 10.05
CA ALA A 213 -1.60 -3.53 11.18
C ALA A 213 -0.96 -2.73 12.32
N ASN A 214 -0.03 -1.82 11.99
CA ASN A 214 0.61 -0.95 12.97
C ASN A 214 -0.34 0.11 13.52
N LEU A 215 -1.20 0.72 12.70
CA LEU A 215 -2.21 1.65 13.16
C LEU A 215 -3.20 1.00 14.14
N ARG A 216 -3.63 -0.24 13.87
CA ARG A 216 -4.50 -1.01 14.79
C ARG A 216 -3.79 -1.26 16.12
N PHE A 217 -2.54 -1.71 16.09
CA PHE A 217 -1.74 -1.92 17.29
C PHE A 217 -1.58 -0.64 18.10
N LEU A 218 -1.16 0.46 17.46
CA LEU A 218 -0.95 1.74 18.13
C LEU A 218 -2.26 2.31 18.69
N LYS A 219 -3.37 2.23 17.96
CA LYS A 219 -4.67 2.72 18.48
C LYS A 219 -5.16 1.91 19.68
N LYS A 220 -4.97 0.59 19.68
CA LYS A 220 -5.43 -0.30 20.75
C LYS A 220 -4.71 -0.04 22.08
N TYR A 221 -3.41 0.27 22.03
CA TYR A 221 -2.55 0.28 23.21
C TYR A 221 -1.99 1.66 23.60
N ARG A 222 -2.47 2.73 22.95
CA ARG A 222 -2.16 4.12 23.32
C ARG A 222 -2.56 4.35 24.77
#